data_AF-A0A542N1K6-F1
#
_entry.id   AF-A0A542N1K6-F1
#
_cell.length_a   1.000
_cell.length_b   1.000
_cell.length_c   1.000
_cell.angle_alpha   90.00
_cell.angle_beta   90.00
_cell.angle_gamma   90.00
#
_symmetry.space_group_name_H-M   'P 1'
#
loop_
_entity.id
_entity.type
_entity.pdbx_description
1 polymer ?
#
loop_
_entity_poly.entity_id
_entity_poly.type
_entity_poly.pdbx_seq_one_letter_code
_entity_poly.pdbx_strand_id
1 'polypeptide(L)'
;MLGNAFGWPHLLVLLAVILLLFGAAKLPALAKSVGQSARVFKGEMKAMKEEDVKPADTPAASPAPSNPPTASSDASLGRPSENT
;
A
#
# COMPACT_ATOMS: atom_id res chain seq x y z
N MET A 1 -15.24 -25.23 -34.35
CA MET A 1 -14.49 -25.53 -33.12
C MET A 1 -13.31 -24.56 -32.97
N LEU A 2 -13.56 -23.25 -32.74
CA LEU A 2 -12.52 -22.18 -32.77
C LEU A 2 -12.56 -21.23 -31.55
N GLY A 3 -13.36 -21.51 -30.52
CA GLY A 3 -13.63 -20.57 -29.42
C GLY A 3 -12.53 -20.40 -28.37
N ASN A 4 -11.46 -21.21 -28.39
CA ASN A 4 -10.41 -21.19 -27.36
C ASN A 4 -9.04 -20.68 -27.86
N ALA A 5 -8.93 -20.27 -29.13
CA ALA A 5 -7.64 -19.84 -29.70
C ALA A 5 -7.16 -18.48 -29.17
N PHE A 6 -8.05 -17.65 -28.61
CA PHE A 6 -7.72 -16.29 -28.17
C PHE A 6 -8.03 -15.99 -26.69
N GLY A 7 -8.53 -16.95 -25.92
CA GLY A 7 -9.23 -16.65 -24.66
C GLY A 7 -8.39 -16.53 -23.38
N TRP A 8 -7.19 -17.10 -23.33
CA TRP A 8 -6.42 -17.19 -22.08
C TRP A 8 -4.90 -17.39 -22.27
N PRO A 9 -4.43 -18.29 -23.15
CA PRO A 9 -3.00 -18.56 -23.26
C PRO A 9 -2.22 -17.37 -23.85
N HIS A 10 -2.82 -16.60 -24.76
CA HIS A 10 -2.16 -15.41 -25.32
C HIS A 10 -1.86 -14.35 -24.25
N LEU A 11 -2.79 -14.16 -23.31
CA LEU A 11 -2.60 -13.23 -22.20
C LEU A 11 -1.50 -13.71 -21.23
N LEU A 12 -1.43 -15.02 -20.98
CA LEU A 12 -0.33 -15.63 -20.22
C LEU A 12 1.03 -15.46 -20.91
N VAL A 13 1.10 -15.63 -22.24
CA VAL A 13 2.34 -15.43 -23.01
C VAL A 13 2.77 -13.96 -22.96
N LEU A 14 1.85 -13.01 -23.15
CA LEU A 14 2.17 -11.58 -23.06
C LEU A 14 2.66 -11.21 -21.65
N LEU A 15 1.98 -11.73 -20.62
CA LEU A 15 2.39 -11.55 -19.23
C LEU A 15 3.79 -12.13 -18.99
N ALA A 16 4.07 -13.34 -19.50
CA ALA A 16 5.39 -13.96 -19.40
C ALA A 16 6.49 -13.11 -20.06
N VAL A 17 6.22 -12.50 -21.22
CA VAL A 17 7.17 -11.59 -21.90
C VAL A 17 7.43 -10.35 -21.04
N ILE A 18 6.39 -9.74 -20.46
CA ILE A 18 6.54 -8.59 -19.56
C ILE A 18 7.34 -8.99 -18.30
N LEU A 19 7.06 -10.15 -17.71
CA LEU A 19 7.86 -10.68 -16.58
C LEU A 19 9.32 -10.93 -16.97
N LEU A 20 9.61 -11.32 -18.20
CA LEU A 20 10.97 -11.57 -18.65
C LEU A 20 11.76 -10.26 -18.85
N LEU A 21 11.10 -9.21 -19.37
CA LEU A 21 11.71 -7.89 -19.56
C LEU A 21 11.87 -7.12 -18.24
N PHE A 22 10.82 -7.10 -17.43
CA PHE A 22 10.78 -6.29 -16.20
C PHE A 22 11.24 -7.09 -14.97
N GLY A 23 11.11 -8.41 -14.98
CA GLY A 23 11.36 -9.28 -13.83
C GLY A 23 10.15 -9.45 -12.92
N ALA A 24 10.08 -10.59 -12.22
CA ALA A 24 8.98 -10.93 -11.29
C ALA A 24 8.83 -9.93 -10.12
N ALA A 25 9.91 -9.25 -9.71
CA ALA A 25 9.90 -8.30 -8.61
C ALA A 25 9.43 -6.88 -9.00
N LYS A 26 9.52 -6.49 -10.29
CA LYS A 26 9.19 -5.11 -10.72
C LYS A 26 7.71 -4.89 -11.01
N LEU A 27 7.01 -5.89 -11.52
CA LEU A 27 5.56 -5.83 -11.68
C LEU A 27 4.79 -5.54 -10.38
N PRO A 28 5.01 -6.27 -9.27
CA PRO A 28 4.32 -5.98 -8.01
C PRO A 28 4.73 -4.63 -7.41
N ALA A 29 5.98 -4.21 -7.57
CA ALA A 29 6.44 -2.91 -7.11
C ALA A 29 5.74 -1.75 -7.84
N LEU A 30 5.63 -1.85 -9.17
CA LEU A 30 4.93 -0.85 -10.00
C LEU A 30 3.42 -0.86 -9.73
N ALA A 31 2.82 -2.05 -9.60
CA ALA A 31 1.40 -2.16 -9.25
C ALA A 31 1.10 -1.53 -7.88
N LYS A 32 2.01 -1.67 -6.90
CA LYS A 32 1.83 -1.09 -5.56
C LYS A 32 1.92 0.44 -5.58
N SER A 33 2.86 1.03 -6.32
CA SER A 33 2.97 2.50 -6.43
C SER A 33 1.81 3.13 -7.22
N VAL A 34 1.41 2.50 -8.34
CA VAL A 34 0.26 2.94 -9.14
C VAL A 34 -1.04 2.75 -8.36
N GLY A 35 -1.21 1.63 -7.65
CA GLY A 35 -2.39 1.35 -6.85
C GLY A 35 -2.56 2.34 -5.69
N GLN A 36 -1.47 2.75 -5.05
CA GLN A 36 -1.50 3.76 -3.98
C GLN A 36 -1.92 5.13 -4.52
N SER A 37 -1.38 5.54 -5.68
CA SER A 37 -1.77 6.79 -6.36
C SER A 37 -3.22 6.76 -6.83
N ALA A 38 -3.66 5.64 -7.41
CA ALA A 38 -5.03 5.44 -7.86
C ALA A 38 -6.03 5.41 -6.70
N ARG A 39 -5.66 4.89 -5.52
CA ARG A 39 -6.52 4.90 -4.32
C ARG A 39 -6.78 6.31 -3.82
N VAL A 40 -5.75 7.15 -3.77
CA VAL A 40 -5.89 8.57 -3.39
C VAL A 40 -6.78 9.29 -4.39
N PHE A 41 -6.47 9.18 -5.69
CA PHE A 41 -7.26 9.80 -6.76
C PHE A 41 -8.72 9.33 -6.78
N LYS A 42 -8.98 8.04 -6.57
CA LYS A 42 -10.34 7.48 -6.47
C LYS A 42 -11.09 8.03 -5.25
N GLY A 43 -10.41 8.21 -4.12
CA GLY A 43 -10.97 8.80 -2.90
C GLY A 43 -11.37 10.25 -3.10
N GLU A 44 -10.47 11.07 -3.65
CA GLU A 44 -10.74 12.48 -3.98
C GLU A 44 -11.87 12.61 -5.00
N MET A 45 -11.85 11.77 -6.04
CA MET A 45 -12.89 11.80 -7.07
C MET A 45 -14.24 11.26 -6.59
N LYS A 46 -14.26 10.44 -5.53
CA LYS A 46 -15.49 10.00 -4.88
C LYS A 46 -16.05 11.11 -3.98
N ALA A 47 -15.19 11.82 -3.24
CA ALA A 47 -15.57 13.01 -2.47
C ALA A 47 -16.18 14.09 -3.37
N MET A 48 -15.57 14.41 -4.52
CA MET A 48 -16.15 15.34 -5.49
C MET A 48 -17.52 14.91 -6.04
N LYS A 49 -17.77 13.60 -6.15
CA LYS A 49 -19.07 13.07 -6.61
C LYS A 49 -20.12 13.02 -5.49
N GLU A 50 -19.70 12.82 -4.25
CA GLU A 50 -20.57 12.85 -3.07
C GLU A 50 -20.86 14.29 -2.61
N GLU A 51 -19.99 15.27 -2.90
CA GLU A 51 -20.21 16.69 -2.57
C GLU A 51 -21.29 17.38 -3.42
N ASP A 52 -21.62 16.84 -4.60
CA ASP A 52 -22.81 17.25 -5.38
C ASP A 52 -24.13 16.78 -4.70
N VAL A 53 -24.03 15.89 -3.70
CA VAL A 53 -25.13 15.33 -2.90
C VAL A 53 -24.79 15.36 -1.39
N LYS A 54 -24.54 16.56 -0.84
CA LYS A 54 -24.27 16.91 0.59
C LYS A 54 -24.84 15.94 1.69
N PRO A 55 -24.25 15.81 2.91
CA PRO A 55 -22.84 15.84 3.34
C PRO A 55 -22.40 14.63 4.23
N ALA A 56 -21.08 14.40 4.24
CA ALA A 56 -20.24 13.95 5.36
C ALA A 56 -20.71 12.83 6.29
N ASP A 57 -20.24 11.60 6.04
CA ASP A 57 -19.85 10.69 7.12
C ASP A 57 -18.85 9.63 6.62
N THR A 58 -17.67 9.61 7.25
CA THR A 58 -16.87 8.42 7.66
C THR A 58 -15.37 8.72 7.59
N PRO A 59 -14.66 8.74 8.74
CA PRO A 59 -13.20 8.80 8.80
C PRO A 59 -12.57 7.55 8.16
N ALA A 60 -11.85 7.73 7.05
CA ALA A 60 -11.06 6.66 6.46
C ALA A 60 -9.85 6.36 7.36
N ALA A 61 -9.87 5.18 7.98
CA ALA A 61 -8.80 4.63 8.79
C ALA A 61 -7.43 4.76 8.10
N SER A 62 -6.56 5.56 8.71
CA SER A 62 -5.12 5.51 8.47
C SER A 62 -4.59 4.22 9.10
N PRO A 63 -3.93 3.31 8.37
CA PRO A 63 -3.16 2.26 8.99
C PRO A 63 -1.94 2.93 9.63
N ALA A 64 -2.07 3.32 10.90
CA ALA A 64 -0.93 3.69 11.71
C ALA A 64 0.02 2.48 11.75
N PRO A 65 1.31 2.62 11.40
CA PRO A 65 2.30 1.64 11.80
C PRO A 65 2.32 1.64 13.32
N SER A 66 1.79 0.57 13.90
CA SER A 66 1.88 0.27 15.33
C SER A 66 3.34 -0.06 15.65
N ASN A 67 4.16 0.97 15.86
CA ASN A 67 5.36 0.81 16.66
C ASN A 67 4.89 0.77 18.13
N PRO A 68 5.16 -0.33 18.87
CA PRO A 68 4.75 -0.42 20.27
C PRO A 68 5.43 0.67 21.12
N PRO A 69 4.74 1.21 22.13
CA PRO A 69 5.28 2.22 23.03
C PRO A 69 6.41 1.64 23.88
N THR A 70 7.49 2.42 23.99
CA THR A 70 8.41 2.49 25.13
C THR A 70 8.22 1.44 26.22
N ALA A 71 9.02 0.37 26.17
CA ALA A 71 9.51 -0.24 27.38
C ALA A 71 10.60 0.68 27.94
N SER A 72 10.17 1.58 28.83
CA SER A 72 11.03 2.12 29.87
C SER A 72 11.54 0.95 30.71
N SER A 73 12.60 0.30 30.25
CA SER A 73 13.43 -0.53 31.12
C SER A 73 14.31 0.43 31.90
N ASP A 74 13.76 0.90 33.01
CA ASP A 74 14.38 0.79 34.33
C ASP A 74 15.77 0.10 34.31
N ALA A 75 16.80 0.88 33.95
CA ALA A 75 18.20 0.45 33.97
C ALA A 75 19.15 1.67 33.98
N SER A 76 18.82 2.69 34.76
CA SER A 76 19.84 3.66 35.23
C SER A 76 19.40 4.33 36.54
N LEU A 77 18.94 3.52 37.50
CA LEU A 77 19.19 3.83 38.91
C LEU A 77 20.68 3.50 39.20
N GLY A 78 21.56 4.20 38.49
CA GLY A 78 23.01 4.05 38.54
C GLY A 78 23.62 5.30 39.14
N ARG A 79 23.70 5.32 40.48
CA ARG A 79 24.64 6.08 41.32
C ARG A 79 24.71 7.60 41.09
N PRO A 80 24.10 8.42 41.97
CA PRO A 80 24.49 9.83 42.05
C PRO A 80 25.96 9.92 42.46
N SER A 81 26.71 10.62 41.61
CA SER A 81 27.88 11.45 41.87
C SER A 81 28.70 11.17 43.12
N GLU A 82 29.83 10.54 42.84
CA GLU A 82 31.11 10.55 43.54
C GLU A 82 31.39 11.82 44.35
N ASN A 83 31.72 11.62 45.63
CA ASN A 83 32.23 12.61 46.57
C ASN A 83 33.72 12.85 46.29
N THR A 84 34.10 14.06 45.89
CA THR A 84 35.40 14.68 46.16
C THR A 84 35.25 16.20 46.14
#